data_AF-A0A1D3L868-F1
#
_entry.id   AF-A0A1D3L868-F1
#
_cell.length_a   1.000
_cell.length_b   1.000
_cell.length_c   1.000
_cell.angle_alpha   90.00
_cell.angle_beta   90.00
_cell.angle_gamma   90.00
#
_symmetry.space_group_name_H-M   'P 1'
#
loop_
_entity.id
_entity.type
_entity.pdbx_description
1 polymer ?
#
loop_
_entity_poly.entity_id
_entity_poly.type
_entity_poly.pdbx_seq_one_letter_code
_entity_poly.pdbx_strand_id
1 'polypeptide(L)'
;CKLFLEGDGYFNNENVDTQKINKDLIIKSYCSNGDCKTNGDGISALTAYIFNQFKRSIEANEYNKYDEYFLMWLSDKLFKIHDKSKDKDNEITLNQAYDTYLKNHKVNFNYWNFFYNIESLKEANLRYMSEFYKLLDKICKTITDYEINREEITNLIRNSAECSNQYISIYNDIPKCQSYLDLLNKLKGIYDDFRNSAIKETSSNNNLA
;
A
#
# COMPACT_ATOMS: atom_id res chain seq x y z
N CYS A 1 -5.75 -0.85 5.84
CA CYS A 1 -6.42 0.19 5.04
C CYS A 1 -6.19 1.59 5.57
N LYS A 2 -6.76 1.98 6.73
CA LYS A 2 -6.60 3.34 7.29
C LYS A 2 -5.15 3.86 7.29
N LEU A 3 -4.20 3.05 7.74
CA LEU A 3 -2.77 3.42 7.75
C LEU A 3 -2.18 3.69 6.35
N PHE A 4 -2.58 2.92 5.33
CA PHE A 4 -2.14 3.18 3.95
C PHE A 4 -2.77 4.47 3.41
N LEU A 5 -4.05 4.71 3.68
CA LEU A 5 -4.74 5.94 3.28
C LEU A 5 -4.16 7.19 3.98
N GLU A 6 -3.81 7.06 5.26
CA GLU A 6 -3.09 8.08 6.01
C GLU A 6 -1.74 8.38 5.37
N GLY A 7 -0.95 7.32 5.10
CA GLY A 7 0.34 7.42 4.40
C GLY A 7 0.21 8.10 3.04
N ASP A 8 -0.79 7.73 2.25
CA ASP A 8 -1.08 8.32 0.94
C ASP A 8 -1.46 9.80 1.04
N GLY A 9 -2.09 10.21 2.13
CA GLY A 9 -2.43 11.60 2.41
C GLY A 9 -1.23 12.53 2.61
N TYR A 10 0.00 12.01 2.66
CA TYR A 10 1.23 12.80 2.64
C TYR A 10 1.82 13.00 1.25
N PHE A 11 1.25 12.39 0.21
CA PHE A 11 1.78 12.47 -1.15
C PHE A 11 0.93 13.36 -2.05
N ASN A 12 1.63 14.12 -2.90
CA ASN A 12 1.10 14.70 -4.10
C ASN A 12 1.86 14.12 -5.30
N ASN A 13 1.28 13.09 -5.92
CA ASN A 13 1.92 12.23 -6.92
C ASN A 13 3.22 11.59 -6.38
N GLU A 14 4.37 11.86 -7.01
CA GLU A 14 5.69 11.36 -6.62
C GLU A 14 6.35 12.14 -5.47
N ASN A 15 5.77 13.29 -5.09
CA ASN A 15 6.34 14.20 -4.11
C ASN A 15 5.64 14.04 -2.75
N VAL A 16 6.41 13.83 -1.71
CA VAL A 16 5.95 13.79 -0.32
C VAL A 16 5.97 15.19 0.29
N ASP A 17 4.94 15.51 1.07
CA ASP A 17 4.85 16.75 1.82
C ASP A 17 5.70 16.66 3.11
N THR A 18 6.99 16.99 2.97
CA THR A 18 7.93 17.00 4.10
C THR A 18 7.55 18.04 5.16
N GLN A 19 6.87 19.12 4.79
CA GLN A 19 6.42 20.13 5.76
C GLN A 19 5.32 19.56 6.65
N LYS A 20 4.38 18.80 6.07
CA LYS A 20 3.35 18.08 6.82
C LYS A 20 3.97 16.99 7.70
N ILE A 21 4.93 16.22 7.20
CA ILE A 21 5.68 15.24 8.00
C ILE A 21 6.37 15.89 9.18
N ASN A 22 7.09 17.00 8.97
CA ASN A 22 7.85 17.67 10.04
C ASN A 22 6.97 18.33 11.11
N LYS A 23 5.64 18.42 10.88
CA LYS A 23 4.65 18.83 11.90
C LYS A 23 4.12 17.64 12.71
N ASP A 24 4.19 16.42 12.16
CA ASP A 24 3.85 15.19 12.88
C ASP A 24 5.07 14.70 13.67
N LEU A 25 5.07 14.90 14.98
CA LEU A 25 6.20 14.54 15.84
C LEU A 25 6.54 13.04 15.81
N ILE A 26 5.55 12.16 15.57
CA ILE A 26 5.76 10.72 15.53
C ILE A 26 6.50 10.35 14.25
N ILE A 27 6.00 10.79 13.09
CA ILE A 27 6.62 10.48 11.79
C ILE A 27 7.99 11.16 11.68
N LYS A 28 8.08 12.43 12.12
CA LYS A 28 9.33 13.19 12.18
C LYS A 28 10.44 12.46 12.93
N SER A 29 10.11 11.72 13.99
CA SER A 29 11.10 10.99 14.79
C SER A 29 11.86 9.91 14.00
N TYR A 30 11.33 9.48 12.84
CA TYR A 30 12.01 8.54 11.95
C TYR A 30 13.03 9.20 11.01
N CYS A 31 13.01 10.53 10.85
CA CYS A 31 14.00 11.27 10.07
C CYS A 31 15.36 11.25 10.80
N SER A 32 16.45 10.79 10.14
CA SER A 32 17.75 10.58 10.82
C SER A 32 18.44 11.83 11.39
N ASN A 33 18.04 13.04 10.97
CA ASN A 33 18.65 14.30 11.44
C ASN A 33 17.60 15.27 12.00
N GLY A 34 16.53 14.75 12.61
CA GLY A 34 15.46 15.52 13.21
C GLY A 34 14.39 15.95 12.21
N ASP A 35 14.76 16.59 11.09
CA ASP A 35 13.82 16.99 10.04
C ASP A 35 14.06 16.20 8.75
N CYS A 36 12.95 15.85 8.07
CA CYS A 36 12.97 15.33 6.72
C CYS A 36 13.12 16.50 5.72
N LYS A 37 14.25 16.57 5.01
CA LYS A 37 14.61 17.72 4.16
C LYS A 37 14.37 17.46 2.68
N THR A 38 14.48 16.21 2.27
CA THR A 38 14.31 15.79 0.88
C THR A 38 13.08 14.89 0.72
N ASN A 39 12.66 14.70 -0.53
CA ASN A 39 11.59 13.75 -0.86
C ASN A 39 11.93 12.33 -0.35
N GLY A 40 13.15 11.87 -0.60
CA GLY A 40 13.63 10.56 -0.13
C GLY A 40 13.62 10.44 1.40
N ASP A 41 14.00 11.49 2.14
CA ASP A 41 13.95 11.47 3.61
C ASP A 41 12.51 11.28 4.10
N GLY A 42 11.57 12.05 3.53
CA GLY A 42 10.15 11.97 3.89
C GLY A 42 9.54 10.61 3.56
N ILE A 43 9.87 10.05 2.40
CA ILE A 43 9.40 8.72 1.99
C ILE A 43 9.99 7.66 2.92
N SER A 44 11.29 7.67 3.18
CA SER A 44 11.92 6.70 4.08
C SER A 44 11.32 6.79 5.48
N ALA A 45 11.09 8.00 6.01
CA ALA A 45 10.50 8.19 7.34
C ALA A 45 9.06 7.66 7.42
N LEU A 46 8.21 7.98 6.43
CA LEU A 46 6.85 7.42 6.34
C LEU A 46 6.87 5.90 6.23
N THR A 47 7.78 5.36 5.42
CA THR A 47 7.93 3.93 5.21
C THR A 47 8.29 3.22 6.53
N ALA A 48 9.24 3.79 7.28
CA ALA A 48 9.62 3.30 8.60
C ALA A 48 8.48 3.38 9.62
N TYR A 49 7.75 4.51 9.64
CA TYR A 49 6.58 4.71 10.49
C TYR A 49 5.50 3.66 10.21
N ILE A 50 5.02 3.56 8.96
CA ILE A 50 3.96 2.63 8.56
C ILE A 50 4.36 1.19 8.88
N PHE A 51 5.60 0.80 8.56
CA PHE A 51 6.09 -0.54 8.88
C PHE A 51 6.06 -0.83 10.38
N ASN A 52 6.54 0.10 11.20
CA ASN A 52 6.54 -0.06 12.65
C ASN A 52 5.11 -0.18 13.20
N GLN A 53 4.17 0.62 12.69
CA GLN A 53 2.76 0.53 13.08
C GLN A 53 2.14 -0.82 12.72
N PHE A 54 2.46 -1.39 11.55
CA PHE A 54 2.08 -2.76 11.22
C PHE A 54 2.67 -3.77 12.20
N LYS A 55 3.97 -3.72 12.47
CA LYS A 55 4.61 -4.66 13.40
C LYS A 55 4.02 -4.60 14.81
N ARG A 56 3.61 -3.42 15.28
CA ARG A 56 2.95 -3.25 16.58
C ARG A 56 1.51 -3.74 16.61
N SER A 57 0.87 -3.87 15.45
CA SER A 57 -0.52 -4.31 15.31
C SER A 57 -0.68 -5.83 15.23
N ILE A 58 0.44 -6.59 15.27
CA ILE A 58 0.48 -8.04 15.14
C ILE A 58 0.96 -8.63 16.47
N GLU A 59 0.33 -9.72 16.92
CA GLU A 59 0.83 -10.47 18.08
C GLU A 59 2.17 -11.15 17.76
N ALA A 60 3.08 -11.27 18.73
CA ALA A 60 4.47 -11.70 18.50
C ALA A 60 4.62 -13.10 17.84
N ASN A 61 3.57 -13.92 17.86
CA ASN A 61 3.51 -15.28 17.33
C ASN A 61 2.76 -15.37 15.98
N GLU A 62 2.19 -14.29 15.47
CA GLU A 62 1.46 -14.30 14.20
C GLU A 62 2.39 -14.04 13.01
N TYR A 63 2.18 -14.79 11.93
CA TYR A 63 2.86 -14.55 10.65
C TYR A 63 2.47 -13.17 10.11
N ASN A 64 3.46 -12.36 9.72
CA ASN A 64 3.19 -11.02 9.20
C ASN A 64 2.59 -11.07 7.80
N LYS A 65 1.26 -11.10 7.73
CA LYS A 65 0.49 -11.07 6.47
C LYS A 65 0.52 -9.70 5.78
N TYR A 66 1.08 -8.66 6.42
CA TYR A 66 1.05 -7.30 5.89
C TYR A 66 2.31 -6.93 5.10
N ASP A 67 3.38 -7.72 5.15
CA ASP A 67 4.63 -7.40 4.43
C ASP A 67 4.39 -7.32 2.92
N GLU A 68 3.58 -8.21 2.35
CA GLU A 68 3.19 -8.16 0.93
C GLU A 68 2.49 -6.84 0.57
N TYR A 69 1.46 -6.46 1.32
CA TYR A 69 0.69 -5.23 1.08
C TYR A 69 1.54 -3.98 1.30
N PHE A 70 2.43 -4.03 2.29
CA PHE A 70 3.37 -2.95 2.56
C PHE A 70 4.36 -2.77 1.40
N LEU A 71 4.90 -3.86 0.85
CA LEU A 71 5.80 -3.77 -0.30
C LEU A 71 5.06 -3.30 -1.55
N MET A 72 3.80 -3.67 -1.75
CA MET A 72 2.95 -3.07 -2.80
C MET A 72 2.82 -1.55 -2.63
N TRP A 73 2.51 -1.09 -1.41
CA TRP A 73 2.43 0.35 -1.09
C TRP A 73 3.73 1.08 -1.39
N LEU A 74 4.86 0.54 -0.93
CA LEU A 74 6.17 1.13 -1.18
C LEU A 74 6.51 1.15 -2.67
N SER A 75 6.16 0.08 -3.38
CA SER A 75 6.36 -0.03 -4.83
C SER A 75 5.58 1.05 -5.58
N ASP A 76 4.35 1.36 -5.19
CA ASP A 76 3.59 2.47 -5.79
C ASP A 76 4.30 3.82 -5.64
N LYS A 77 4.87 4.11 -4.47
CA LYS A 77 5.57 5.39 -4.24
C LYS A 77 6.84 5.48 -5.08
N LEU A 78 7.62 4.40 -5.11
CA LEU A 78 8.84 4.34 -5.90
C LEU A 78 8.57 4.31 -7.40
N PHE A 79 7.49 3.65 -7.84
CA PHE A 79 7.09 3.62 -9.24
C PHE A 79 6.74 5.03 -9.74
N LYS A 80 6.03 5.83 -8.95
CA LYS A 80 5.71 7.23 -9.31
C LYS A 80 6.95 8.09 -9.50
N ILE A 81 7.99 7.89 -8.68
CA ILE A 81 9.28 8.56 -8.87
C ILE A 81 9.94 8.07 -10.17
N HIS A 82 9.97 6.76 -10.37
CA HIS A 82 10.59 6.14 -11.52
C HIS A 82 9.94 6.56 -12.85
N ASP A 83 8.60 6.60 -12.91
CA ASP A 83 7.80 7.02 -14.07
C ASP A 83 8.07 8.48 -14.50
N LYS A 84 8.55 9.31 -13.57
CA LYS A 84 8.99 10.69 -13.84
C LYS A 84 10.49 10.83 -14.10
N SER A 85 11.24 9.74 -13.98
CA SER A 85 12.68 9.74 -14.18
C SER A 85 13.05 9.64 -15.67
N LYS A 86 14.34 9.85 -15.99
CA LYS A 86 14.86 9.65 -17.34
C LYS A 86 14.82 8.18 -17.78
N ASP A 87 14.76 7.27 -16.81
CA ASP A 87 14.83 5.82 -17.01
C ASP A 87 13.45 5.16 -16.94
N LYS A 88 12.35 5.93 -17.05
CA LYS A 88 10.97 5.46 -16.92
C LYS A 88 10.59 4.26 -17.80
N ASP A 89 11.30 4.06 -18.92
CA ASP A 89 11.05 2.99 -19.88
C ASP A 89 11.79 1.70 -19.48
N ASN A 90 12.68 1.77 -18.48
CA ASN A 90 13.43 0.61 -17.97
C ASN A 90 12.58 -0.14 -16.94
N GLU A 91 12.28 -1.40 -17.20
CA GLU A 91 11.69 -2.25 -16.16
C GLU A 91 12.71 -2.49 -15.05
N ILE A 92 12.33 -2.12 -13.82
CA ILE A 92 13.16 -2.33 -12.62
C ILE A 92 12.39 -3.12 -11.56
N THR A 93 13.14 -3.79 -10.69
CA THR A 93 12.59 -4.45 -9.51
C THR A 93 12.39 -3.47 -8.35
N LEU A 94 11.58 -3.85 -7.37
CA LEU A 94 11.44 -3.09 -6.13
C LEU A 94 12.79 -2.91 -5.43
N ASN A 95 13.66 -3.92 -5.44
CA ASN A 95 14.99 -3.86 -4.84
C ASN A 95 15.87 -2.80 -5.52
N GLN A 96 15.89 -2.79 -6.86
CA GLN A 96 16.63 -1.79 -7.64
C GLN A 96 16.09 -0.38 -7.40
N ALA A 97 14.77 -0.22 -7.32
CA ALA A 97 14.14 1.06 -7.02
C ALA A 97 14.50 1.55 -5.61
N TYR A 98 14.45 0.67 -4.61
CA TYR A 98 14.88 0.99 -3.25
C TYR A 98 16.34 1.43 -3.21
N ASP A 99 17.22 0.68 -3.87
CA ASP A 99 18.65 0.98 -3.94
C ASP A 99 18.93 2.33 -4.60
N THR A 100 18.17 2.66 -5.65
CA THR A 100 18.31 3.91 -6.39
C THR A 100 17.76 5.11 -5.63
N TYR A 101 16.57 4.98 -5.03
CA TYR A 101 15.82 6.13 -4.53
C TYR A 101 15.84 6.30 -3.01
N LEU A 102 16.06 5.23 -2.23
CA LEU A 102 15.90 5.27 -0.76
C LEU A 102 17.10 4.79 0.05
N LYS A 103 17.97 3.91 -0.46
CA LYS A 103 19.08 3.31 0.32
C LYS A 103 20.00 4.33 1.00
N ASN A 104 20.21 5.48 0.37
CA ASN A 104 21.04 6.56 0.90
C ASN A 104 20.29 7.51 1.86
N HIS A 105 18.96 7.40 1.92
CA HIS A 105 18.10 8.16 2.82
C HIS A 105 17.90 7.39 4.12
N LYS A 106 18.89 7.51 5.01
CA LYS A 106 18.89 6.84 6.32
C LYS A 106 17.72 7.30 7.17
N VAL A 107 17.19 6.36 7.93
CA VAL A 107 16.14 6.55 8.94
C VAL A 107 16.56 5.92 10.26
N ASN A 108 15.97 6.38 11.36
CA ASN A 108 16.27 5.86 12.70
C ASN A 108 15.80 4.41 12.91
N PHE A 109 15.05 3.85 11.96
CA PHE A 109 14.57 2.48 11.98
C PHE A 109 14.74 1.83 10.59
N ASN A 110 15.76 0.97 10.44
CA ASN A 110 16.04 0.31 9.17
C ASN A 110 15.06 -0.85 8.91
N TYR A 111 13.89 -0.49 8.38
CA TYR A 111 12.82 -1.43 8.04
C TYR A 111 13.24 -2.44 6.95
N TRP A 112 14.16 -2.07 6.05
CA TRP A 112 14.50 -2.89 4.88
C TRP A 112 15.14 -4.24 5.23
N ASN A 113 15.84 -4.29 6.37
CA ASN A 113 16.48 -5.49 6.90
C ASN A 113 15.48 -6.57 7.31
N PHE A 114 14.23 -6.22 7.63
CA PHE A 114 13.21 -7.18 8.05
C PHE A 114 12.65 -8.03 6.91
N PHE A 115 12.95 -7.65 5.67
CA PHE A 115 12.47 -8.34 4.47
C PHE A 115 13.47 -9.35 3.90
N TYR A 116 14.46 -9.78 4.69
CA TYR A 116 15.45 -10.78 4.26
C TYR A 116 14.80 -12.11 3.83
N ASN A 117 13.70 -12.50 4.48
CA ASN A 117 13.03 -13.78 4.20
C ASN A 117 12.02 -13.73 3.04
N ILE A 118 11.82 -12.57 2.40
CA ILE A 118 10.87 -12.39 1.28
C ILE A 118 11.54 -11.77 0.06
N GLU A 119 12.72 -12.28 -0.26
CA GLU A 119 13.56 -11.81 -1.38
C GLU A 119 12.83 -11.88 -2.73
N SER A 120 11.95 -12.87 -2.93
CA SER A 120 11.11 -12.96 -4.13
C SER A 120 10.20 -11.75 -4.34
N LEU A 121 9.73 -11.11 -3.26
CA LEU A 121 8.92 -9.88 -3.35
C LEU A 121 9.77 -8.64 -3.61
N LYS A 122 11.03 -8.63 -3.16
CA LYS A 122 11.97 -7.54 -3.48
C LYS A 122 12.35 -7.55 -4.96
N GLU A 123 12.46 -8.74 -5.55
CA GLU A 123 12.76 -8.91 -6.98
C GLU A 123 11.52 -8.85 -7.88
N ALA A 124 10.34 -8.56 -7.31
CA ALA A 124 9.14 -8.32 -8.10
C ALA A 124 9.28 -7.04 -8.95
N ASN A 125 8.67 -7.05 -10.14
CA ASN A 125 8.65 -5.89 -11.03
C ASN A 125 7.87 -4.74 -10.37
N LEU A 126 8.50 -3.58 -10.33
CA LEU A 126 8.01 -2.41 -9.61
C LEU A 126 6.64 -1.93 -10.13
N ARG A 127 6.44 -1.93 -11.45
CA ARG A 127 5.18 -1.50 -12.09
C ARG A 127 4.04 -2.41 -11.67
N TYR A 128 4.22 -3.73 -11.74
CA TYR A 128 3.15 -4.67 -11.35
C TYR A 128 2.79 -4.57 -9.87
N MET A 129 3.79 -4.38 -8.99
CA MET A 129 3.54 -4.15 -7.57
C MET A 129 2.78 -2.83 -7.31
N SER A 130 3.06 -1.77 -8.08
CA SER A 130 2.27 -0.54 -8.06
C SER A 130 0.82 -0.78 -8.53
N GLU A 131 0.60 -1.57 -9.58
CA GLU A 131 -0.75 -1.92 -10.05
C GLU A 131 -1.55 -2.72 -8.99
N PHE A 132 -0.91 -3.67 -8.32
CA PHE A 132 -1.52 -4.36 -7.18
C PHE A 132 -1.91 -3.40 -6.06
N TYR A 133 -1.04 -2.42 -5.75
CA TYR A 133 -1.38 -1.41 -4.75
C TYR A 133 -2.57 -0.54 -5.18
N LYS A 134 -2.70 -0.17 -6.46
CA LYS A 134 -3.87 0.59 -6.94
C LYS A 134 -5.18 -0.16 -6.71
N LEU A 135 -5.18 -1.49 -6.89
CA LEU A 135 -6.33 -2.31 -6.54
C LEU A 135 -6.56 -2.34 -5.02
N LEU A 136 -5.51 -2.54 -4.23
CA LEU A 136 -5.59 -2.53 -2.77
C LEU A 136 -6.11 -1.19 -2.22
N ASP A 137 -5.64 -0.06 -2.76
CA ASP A 137 -6.09 1.29 -2.39
C ASP A 137 -7.58 1.48 -2.65
N LYS A 138 -8.07 1.08 -3.83
CA LYS A 138 -9.51 1.08 -4.15
C LYS A 138 -10.32 0.22 -3.18
N ILE A 139 -9.85 -0.99 -2.89
CA ILE A 139 -10.48 -1.87 -1.88
C ILE A 139 -10.51 -1.17 -0.52
N CYS A 140 -9.40 -0.56 -0.10
CA CYS A 140 -9.30 0.11 1.19
C CYS A 140 -10.17 1.36 1.32
N LYS A 141 -10.30 2.16 0.25
CA LYS A 141 -11.25 3.27 0.18
C LYS A 141 -12.68 2.75 0.32
N THR A 142 -13.02 1.70 -0.43
CA THR A 142 -14.36 1.08 -0.34
C THR A 142 -14.71 0.62 1.07
N ILE A 143 -13.78 -0.06 1.75
CA ILE A 143 -13.97 -0.52 3.13
C ILE A 143 -14.15 0.69 4.07
N THR A 144 -13.30 1.70 3.94
CA THR A 144 -13.32 2.88 4.84
C THR A 144 -14.58 3.72 4.61
N ASP A 145 -15.00 3.91 3.36
CA ASP A 145 -16.23 4.62 3.00
C ASP A 145 -17.46 3.91 3.56
N TYR A 146 -17.50 2.57 3.46
CA TYR A 146 -18.59 1.78 4.04
C TYR A 146 -18.64 1.89 5.57
N GLU A 147 -17.49 1.86 6.25
CA GLU A 147 -17.44 2.03 7.71
C GLU A 147 -18.01 3.38 8.16
N ILE A 148 -17.82 4.45 7.37
CA ILE A 148 -18.29 5.81 7.67
C ILE A 148 -19.75 6.00 7.27
N ASN A 149 -20.13 5.55 6.06
CA ASN A 149 -21.43 5.82 5.42
C ASN A 149 -22.16 4.51 5.10
N ARG A 150 -22.44 3.67 6.11
CA ARG A 150 -23.06 2.34 5.93
C ARG A 150 -24.38 2.34 5.15
N GLU A 151 -25.14 3.43 5.23
CA GLU A 151 -26.44 3.56 4.58
C GLU A 151 -26.34 3.81 3.06
N GLU A 152 -25.16 4.20 2.54
CA GLU A 152 -24.98 4.62 1.17
C GLU A 152 -24.56 3.48 0.22
N ILE A 153 -25.46 2.50 0.05
CA ILE A 153 -25.25 1.28 -0.76
C ILE A 153 -24.81 1.59 -2.20
N THR A 154 -25.25 2.71 -2.77
CA THR A 154 -24.88 3.13 -4.15
C THR A 154 -23.37 3.31 -4.31
N ASN A 155 -22.68 3.84 -3.30
CA ASN A 155 -21.23 3.99 -3.33
C ASN A 155 -20.51 2.65 -3.29
N LEU A 156 -21.02 1.69 -2.51
CA LEU A 156 -20.50 0.33 -2.47
C LEU A 156 -20.62 -0.35 -3.85
N ILE A 157 -21.75 -0.21 -4.54
CA ILE A 157 -21.95 -0.79 -5.88
C ILE A 157 -20.97 -0.19 -6.90
N ARG A 158 -20.85 1.14 -6.93
CA ARG A 158 -19.92 1.83 -7.85
C ARG A 158 -18.48 1.40 -7.60
N ASN A 159 -18.05 1.46 -6.34
CA ASN A 159 -16.71 1.07 -5.93
C ASN A 159 -16.42 -0.42 -6.25
N SER A 160 -17.43 -1.30 -6.11
CA SER A 160 -17.34 -2.71 -6.51
C SER A 160 -17.02 -2.86 -7.99
N ALA A 161 -17.74 -2.14 -8.86
CA ALA A 161 -17.54 -2.21 -10.30
C ALA A 161 -16.13 -1.71 -10.67
N GLU A 162 -15.67 -0.63 -10.05
CA GLU A 162 -14.33 -0.09 -10.25
C GLU A 162 -13.23 -1.06 -9.80
N CYS A 163 -13.41 -1.76 -8.68
CA CYS A 163 -12.49 -2.80 -8.20
C CYS A 163 -12.45 -4.00 -9.16
N SER A 164 -13.61 -4.48 -9.64
CA SER A 164 -13.67 -5.58 -10.62
C SER A 164 -12.99 -5.22 -11.94
N ASN A 165 -13.23 -4.02 -12.47
CA ASN A 165 -12.59 -3.56 -13.70
C ASN A 165 -11.06 -3.48 -13.54
N GLN A 166 -10.59 -2.96 -12.40
CA GLN A 166 -9.16 -2.94 -12.08
C GLN A 166 -8.58 -4.36 -11.98
N TYR A 167 -9.26 -5.27 -11.29
CA TYR A 167 -8.83 -6.67 -11.19
C TYR A 167 -8.66 -7.33 -12.56
N ILE A 168 -9.65 -7.17 -13.45
CA ILE A 168 -9.61 -7.74 -14.80
C ILE A 168 -8.46 -7.14 -15.60
N SER A 169 -8.26 -5.82 -15.51
CA SER A 169 -7.15 -5.13 -16.17
C SER A 169 -5.81 -5.68 -15.71
N ILE A 170 -5.59 -5.80 -14.39
CA ILE A 170 -4.36 -6.33 -13.82
C ILE A 170 -4.17 -7.78 -14.26
N TYR A 171 -5.22 -8.61 -14.13
CA TYR A 171 -5.15 -10.01 -14.55
C TYR A 171 -4.66 -10.11 -15.99
N ASN A 172 -5.21 -9.34 -16.93
CA ASN A 172 -4.82 -9.41 -18.33
C ASN A 172 -3.40 -8.90 -18.63
N ASP A 173 -2.88 -7.96 -17.83
CA ASP A 173 -1.58 -7.32 -18.04
C ASP A 173 -0.41 -8.11 -17.41
N ILE A 174 -0.62 -8.70 -16.22
CA ILE A 174 0.48 -9.36 -15.49
C ILE A 174 0.93 -10.66 -16.15
N PRO A 175 2.22 -11.02 -16.01
CA PRO A 175 2.69 -12.36 -16.28
C PRO A 175 1.90 -13.38 -15.45
N LYS A 176 1.45 -14.47 -16.09
CA LYS A 176 0.62 -15.52 -15.46
C LYS A 176 1.43 -16.48 -14.58
N CYS A 177 2.49 -16.00 -13.94
CA CYS A 177 3.23 -16.80 -12.98
C CYS A 177 2.43 -16.94 -11.68
N GLN A 178 2.67 -18.05 -10.97
CA GLN A 178 1.90 -18.40 -9.78
C GLN A 178 1.96 -17.31 -8.70
N SER A 179 3.12 -16.69 -8.48
CA SER A 179 3.29 -15.66 -7.44
C SER A 179 2.42 -14.42 -7.67
N TYR A 180 2.36 -13.89 -8.89
CA TYR A 180 1.50 -12.74 -9.19
C TYR A 180 0.02 -13.09 -9.16
N LEU A 181 -0.35 -14.29 -9.61
CA LEU A 181 -1.73 -14.77 -9.50
C LEU A 181 -2.15 -14.94 -8.03
N ASP A 182 -1.26 -15.43 -7.18
CA ASP A 182 -1.50 -15.58 -5.74
C ASP A 182 -1.72 -14.22 -5.05
N LEU A 183 -0.87 -13.23 -5.34
CA LEU A 183 -1.04 -11.87 -4.82
C LEU A 183 -2.37 -11.26 -5.28
N LEU A 184 -2.71 -11.40 -6.57
CA LEU A 184 -3.98 -10.90 -7.11
C LEU A 184 -5.19 -11.59 -6.48
N ASN A 185 -5.13 -12.91 -6.27
CA ASN A 185 -6.18 -13.69 -5.61
C ASN A 185 -6.35 -13.30 -4.14
N LYS A 186 -5.25 -12.99 -3.43
CA LYS A 186 -5.32 -12.48 -2.04
C LYS A 186 -6.08 -11.15 -1.97
N LEU A 187 -5.80 -10.21 -2.90
CA LEU A 187 -6.52 -8.94 -2.97
C LEU A 187 -8.01 -9.15 -3.25
N LYS A 188 -8.33 -10.06 -4.17
CA LYS A 188 -9.73 -10.46 -4.42
C LYS A 188 -10.39 -11.03 -3.16
N GLY A 189 -9.70 -11.91 -2.44
CA GLY A 189 -10.19 -12.50 -1.20
C GLY A 189 -10.56 -11.44 -0.15
N ILE A 190 -9.70 -10.44 0.06
CA ILE A 190 -9.98 -9.32 0.98
C ILE A 190 -11.31 -8.62 0.60
N TYR A 191 -11.48 -8.33 -0.70
CA TYR A 191 -12.67 -7.66 -1.17
C TYR A 191 -13.93 -8.52 -1.03
N ASP A 192 -13.84 -9.80 -1.41
CA ASP A 192 -14.96 -10.74 -1.34
C ASP A 192 -15.41 -10.98 0.12
N ASP A 193 -14.46 -11.10 1.06
CA ASP A 193 -14.74 -11.25 2.49
C ASP A 193 -15.46 -10.01 3.07
N PHE A 194 -14.98 -8.83 2.72
CA PHE A 194 -15.62 -7.56 3.08
C PHE A 194 -17.03 -7.48 2.52
N ARG A 195 -17.19 -7.71 1.20
CA ARG A 195 -18.49 -7.65 0.52
C ARG A 195 -19.50 -8.62 1.13
N ASN A 196 -19.08 -9.85 1.42
CA ASN A 196 -19.94 -10.85 2.05
C ASN A 196 -20.39 -10.42 3.45
N SER A 197 -19.48 -9.83 4.23
CA SER A 197 -19.81 -9.28 5.56
C SER A 197 -20.81 -8.12 5.47
N ALA A 198 -20.56 -7.16 4.57
CA ALA A 198 -21.44 -6.01 4.35
C ALA A 198 -22.87 -6.42 3.92
N ILE A 199 -22.99 -7.44 3.05
CA ILE A 199 -24.29 -7.99 2.61
C ILE A 199 -25.03 -8.63 3.79
N LYS A 200 -24.34 -9.44 4.60
CA LYS A 200 -24.94 -10.11 5.77
C LYS A 200 -25.46 -9.10 6.79
N GLU A 201 -24.68 -8.07 7.11
CA GLU A 201 -25.11 -6.99 8.01
C GLU A 201 -26.36 -6.27 7.47
N THR A 202 -26.37 -5.91 6.20
CA THR A 202 -27.52 -5.24 5.56
C THR A 202 -28.78 -6.11 5.58
N SER A 203 -28.66 -7.41 5.30
CA SER A 203 -29.80 -8.33 5.38
C SER A 203 -30.34 -8.51 6.80
N SER A 204 -29.48 -8.43 7.82
CA SER A 204 -29.88 -8.55 9.23
C SER A 204 -30.62 -7.31 9.71
N ASN A 205 -30.18 -6.12 9.27
CA ASN A 205 -30.84 -4.86 9.58
C ASN A 205 -32.24 -4.75 8.95
N ASN A 206 -32.42 -5.28 7.74
CA ASN A 206 -33.73 -5.32 7.09
C ASN A 206 -34.74 -6.28 7.75
N ASN A 207 -34.27 -7.25 8.53
CA ASN A 207 -35.13 -8.20 9.27
C ASN A 207 -35.49 -7.72 10.68
N LEU A 208 -34.97 -6.57 11.11
CA LEU A 208 -35.25 -5.93 12.40
C LEU A 208 -36.18 -4.70 12.25
N ALA A 209 -36.66 -4.44 11.03
CA ALA A 209 -37.58 -3.35 10.68
C ALA A 209 -39.01 -3.84 10.44
#